data_AF-A0A260VZK0-F1
#
_entry.id   AF-A0A260VZK0-F1
#
_cell.length_a   1.000
_cell.length_b   1.000
_cell.length_c   1.000
_cell.angle_alpha   90.00
_cell.angle_beta   90.00
_cell.angle_gamma   90.00
#
_symmetry.space_group_name_H-M   'P 1'
#
loop_
_entity.id
_entity.type
_entity.pdbx_description
1 polymer ?
#
loop_
_entity_poly.entity_id
_entity_poly.type
_entity_poly.pdbx_seq_one_letter_code
_entity_poly.pdbx_strand_id
1 'polypeptide(L)' 'MCGQSIHYEAGPDEPDAFNVDHFYPVSTHPELGNDPANLRPSHRACNIARGNGDAPLGLGELSEDW' A
#
# COMPACT_ATOMS: atom_id res chain seq x y z
N MET A 1 -5.12 -1.22 -2.52
CA MET A 1 -5.20 -0.99 -1.06
C MET A 1 -6.40 -0.08 -0.80
N CYS A 2 -7.32 -0.48 0.09
CA CYS A 2 -8.72 0.01 0.27
C CYS A 2 -9.67 -0.04 -0.95
N GLY A 3 -9.16 -0.02 -2.18
CA GLY A 3 -9.96 -0.16 -3.40
C GLY A 3 -10.67 1.14 -3.82
N GLN A 4 -10.48 2.24 -3.10
CA GLN A 4 -10.98 3.56 -3.46
C GLN A 4 -10.04 4.26 -4.46
N SER A 5 -10.55 5.26 -5.18
CA SER A 5 -9.76 6.10 -6.07
C SER A 5 -8.74 6.95 -5.30
N ILE A 6 -7.56 7.18 -5.89
CA ILE A 6 -6.52 8.03 -5.31
C ILE A 6 -6.71 9.48 -5.77
N HIS A 7 -6.61 10.43 -4.84
CA HIS A 7 -6.73 11.85 -5.14
C HIS A 7 -5.35 12.43 -5.50
N TYR A 8 -5.04 12.48 -6.81
CA TYR A 8 -3.73 12.94 -7.30
C TYR A 8 -3.51 14.46 -7.16
N GLU A 9 -4.57 15.24 -6.92
CA GLU A 9 -4.48 16.68 -6.67
C GLU A 9 -4.27 17.01 -5.18
N ALA A 10 -4.34 16.01 -4.30
CA ALA A 10 -4.11 16.19 -2.87
C ALA A 10 -2.66 16.63 -2.60
N GLY A 11 -2.47 17.47 -1.58
CA GLY A 11 -1.12 17.78 -1.08
C GLY A 11 -0.38 16.52 -0.61
N PRO A 12 0.96 16.50 -0.65
CA PRO A 12 1.77 15.30 -0.36
C PRO A 12 1.60 14.75 1.07
N ASP A 13 1.12 15.58 2.01
CA ASP A 13 0.88 15.18 3.40
C ASP A 13 -0.57 14.77 3.68
N GLU A 14 -1.46 14.90 2.70
CA GLU A 14 -2.86 14.54 2.84
C GLU A 14 -3.07 13.02 2.90
N PRO A 15 -4.07 12.55 3.65
CA PRO A 15 -4.33 11.13 3.82
C PRO A 15 -4.64 10.42 2.48
N ASP A 16 -5.35 11.10 1.58
CA ASP A 16 -5.80 10.57 0.28
C ASP A 16 -4.79 10.79 -0.85
N ALA A 17 -3.63 11.36 -0.53
CA ALA A 17 -2.56 11.57 -1.49
C ALA A 17 -1.97 10.24 -1.97
N PHE A 18 -1.48 10.25 -3.21
CA PHE A 18 -0.75 9.13 -3.77
C PHE A 18 0.52 8.84 -2.97
N ASN A 19 0.74 7.56 -2.68
CA ASN A 19 1.98 7.07 -2.11
C ASN A 19 2.40 5.76 -2.78
N VAL A 20 3.70 5.54 -2.90
CA VAL A 20 4.27 4.31 -3.47
C VAL A 20 4.40 3.29 -2.35
N ASP A 21 3.60 2.23 -2.45
CA ASP A 21 3.62 1.09 -1.54
C ASP A 21 4.50 -0.03 -2.10
N HIS A 22 5.24 -0.71 -1.23
CA HIS A 22 6.06 -1.87 -1.59
C HIS A 22 5.37 -3.15 -1.15
N PHE A 23 4.98 -4.01 -2.09
CA PHE A 23 4.29 -5.27 -1.78
C PHE A 23 5.11 -6.11 -0.78
N TYR A 24 6.40 -6.26 -1.03
CA TYR A 24 7.41 -6.72 -0.09
C TYR A 24 8.11 -5.52 0.56
N PRO A 25 8.05 -5.35 1.89
CA PRO A 25 8.68 -4.23 2.58
C PRO A 25 10.19 -4.15 2.30
N VAL A 26 10.69 -2.93 2.06
CA VAL A 26 12.12 -2.66 1.84
C VAL A 26 12.98 -3.08 3.04
N SER A 27 12.40 -3.11 4.24
CA SER A 27 13.09 -3.57 5.46
C SER A 27 13.47 -5.05 5.42
N THR A 28 12.73 -5.88 4.67
CA THR A 28 12.98 -7.32 4.53
C THR A 28 13.49 -7.71 3.14
N HIS A 29 13.10 -6.97 2.10
CA HIS A 29 13.46 -7.21 0.70
C HIS A 29 14.02 -5.92 0.06
N PRO A 30 15.18 -5.42 0.53
CA PRO A 30 15.77 -4.17 0.04
C PRO A 30 16.11 -4.21 -1.45
N GLU A 31 16.42 -5.39 -1.99
CA GLU A 31 16.70 -5.62 -3.41
C GLU A 31 15.49 -5.34 -4.32
N LEU A 32 14.28 -5.43 -3.78
CA LEU A 32 13.03 -5.16 -4.49
C LEU A 32 12.55 -3.71 -4.35
N GLY A 33 13.32 -2.85 -3.69
CA GLY A 33 12.88 -1.48 -3.36
C GLY A 33 12.59 -0.59 -4.58
N ASN A 34 13.26 -0.85 -5.70
CA ASN A 34 13.04 -0.15 -6.97
C ASN A 34 12.48 -1.08 -8.07
N ASP A 35 12.14 -2.32 -7.73
CA ASP A 35 11.56 -3.26 -8.69
C ASP A 35 10.13 -2.81 -9.04
N PRO A 36 9.82 -2.42 -10.29
CA PRO A 36 8.48 -2.01 -10.69
C PRO A 36 7.39 -3.07 -10.40
N ALA A 37 7.76 -4.35 -10.34
CA ALA A 37 6.83 -5.43 -9.99
C ALA A 37 6.45 -5.42 -8.49
N ASN A 38 7.30 -4.83 -7.64
CA ASN A 38 7.07 -4.68 -6.21
C ASN A 38 6.32 -3.38 -5.85
N LEU A 39 6.25 -2.40 -6.76
CA LEU A 39 5.60 -1.11 -6.52
C LEU A 39 4.08 -1.20 -6.73
N ARG A 40 3.31 -0.64 -5.80
CA ARG A 40 1.85 -0.55 -5.84
C ARG A 40 1.36 0.87 -5.55
N PRO A 41 0.29 1.33 -6.23
CA PRO A 41 -0.35 2.59 -5.88
C PRO A 41 -1.19 2.43 -4.60
N SER A 42 -1.01 3.33 -3.64
CA SER A 42 -1.83 3.38 -2.41
C SER A 42 -2.07 4.82 -1.97
N HIS A 43 -3.05 5.02 -1.08
CA HIS A 43 -3.15 6.26 -0.33
C HIS A 43 -2.05 6.33 0.73
N ARG A 44 -1.60 7.54 1.05
CA ARG A 44 -0.64 7.79 2.14
C ARG A 44 -1.12 7.21 3.47
N ALA A 45 -2.38 7.44 3.84
CA ALA A 45 -2.95 6.91 5.08
C ALA A 45 -2.96 5.38 5.10
N CYS A 46 -3.31 4.74 3.98
CA CYS A 46 -3.30 3.28 3.89
C CYS A 46 -1.89 2.71 4.01
N ASN A 47 -0.91 3.27 3.30
CA ASN A 47 0.48 2.80 3.38
C ASN A 47 1.01 2.89 4.82
N ILE A 48 0.79 4.03 5.47
CA ILE A 48 1.18 4.23 6.88
C ILE A 48 0.49 3.20 7.80
N ALA A 49 -0.81 2.97 7.60
CA ALA A 49 -1.57 2.04 8.43
C ALA A 49 -1.10 0.58 8.28
N ARG A 50 -0.66 0.15 7.09
CA ARG A 50 -0.06 -1.19 6.90
C ARG A 50 1.32 -1.28 7.51
N GLY A 51 2.13 -0.23 7.38
CA GLY A 51 3.53 -0.27 7.78
C GLY A 51 4.29 -1.41 7.10
N ASN A 52 4.96 -2.25 7.88
CA ASN A 52 5.68 -3.44 7.39
C ASN A 52 4.82 -4.72 7.39
N GLY A 53 3.50 -4.61 7.58
CA GLY A 53 2.59 -5.75 7.54
C GLY A 53 2.39 -6.29 6.12
N ASP A 54 1.83 -7.50 6.05
CA ASP A 54 1.54 -8.16 4.77
C ASP A 54 0.60 -7.31 3.92
N ALA A 55 0.90 -7.23 2.62
CA ALA A 55 0.03 -6.56 1.67
C ALA A 55 -1.30 -7.33 1.57
N PRO A 56 -2.46 -6.66 1.66
CA PRO A 56 -3.74 -7.33 1.52
C PRO A 56 -3.83 -7.96 0.12
N LEU A 57 -4.09 -9.26 0.06
CA LEU A 57 -4.07 -10.09 -1.16
C LEU A 57 -5.15 -9.73 -2.20
N GLY A 58 -5.95 -8.68 -1.96
CA GLY A 58 -7.03 -8.26 -2.85
C GLY A 58 -8.20 -9.24 -2.90
N LEU A 59 -8.23 -10.24 -2.01
CA LEU A 59 -9.27 -11.28 -1.94
C LEU A 59 -10.56 -10.82 -1.24
N GLY A 60 -10.68 -9.53 -0.92
CA GLY A 60 -11.78 -9.00 -0.11
C GLY A 60 -11.63 -9.29 1.37
N GLU A 61 -12.70 -9.03 2.13
CA GLU A 61 -12.78 -9.39 3.55
C GLU A 61 -12.97 -10.91 3.67
N LEU A 62 -12.25 -11.57 4.58
CA LEU A 62 -12.52 -12.97 4.89
C LEU A 62 -13.95 -13.06 5.43
N SER A 63 -14.77 -13.95 4.86
CA SER A 63 -16.15 -14.09 5.29
C SER A 63 -16.29 -14.58 6.73
N GLU A 64 -15.26 -15.28 7.26
CA GLU A 64 -15.25 -15.86 8.60
C GLU A 64 -13.82 -15.87 9.18
N ASP A 65 -13.72 -15.61 10.49
CA ASP A 65 -12.52 -15.77 11.32
C ASP A 65 -12.72 -17.05 12.16
N TRP A 66 -11.74 -17.96 12.15
CA TRP A 66 -11.87 -19.35 12.61
C TRP A 66 -10.95 -19.65 13.79
#